data_AF-A0A6N7GJI7-F1
#
_entry.id   AF-A0A6N7GJI7-F1
#
_cell.length_a   1.000
_cell.length_b   1.000
_cell.length_c   1.000
_cell.angle_alpha   90.00
_cell.angle_beta   90.00
_cell.angle_gamma   90.00
#
_symmetry.space_group_name_H-M   'P 1'
#
loop_
_entity.id
_entity.type
_entity.pdbx_description
1 polymer ?
#
loop_
_entity_poly.entity_id
_entity_poly.type
_entity_poly.pdbx_seq_one_letter_code
_entity_poly.pdbx_strand_id
1 'polypeptide(L)' 'MSERKQAKNRMHLDINVGDGRPAEHPAIDAEVERLVGLGATVTRKHDGSFGPWPEYHYVMADPEGNEFCVQ' A
#
# COMPACT_ATOMS: atom_id res chain seq x y z
N MET A 1 16.39 -17.35 -8.41
CA MET A 1 15.91 -17.39 -7.00
C MET A 1 15.47 -15.98 -6.66
N SER A 2 14.33 -15.80 -5.97
CA SER A 2 13.88 -14.47 -5.52
C SER A 2 14.81 -13.96 -4.41
N GLU A 3 15.07 -12.66 -4.41
CA GLU A 3 15.91 -11.99 -3.42
C GLU A 3 15.04 -11.58 -2.24
N ARG A 4 14.94 -12.48 -1.24
CA ARG A 4 14.12 -12.21 -0.06
C ARG A 4 14.70 -11.08 0.79
N LYS A 5 13.82 -10.26 1.36
CA LYS A 5 14.16 -9.20 2.31
C LYS A 5 15.10 -9.67 3.42
N GLN A 6 16.20 -8.93 3.63
CA GLN A 6 17.18 -9.21 4.67
C GLN A 6 17.08 -8.26 5.89
N ALA A 7 16.53 -7.06 5.72
CA ALA A 7 16.41 -6.05 6.77
C ALA A 7 15.18 -5.17 6.56
N LYS A 8 14.81 -4.34 7.55
CA LYS A 8 13.73 -3.36 7.38
C LYS A 8 14.04 -2.39 6.23
N ASN A 9 12.99 -1.99 5.49
CA ASN A 9 13.11 -0.98 4.47
C ASN A 9 13.56 0.33 5.12
N ARG A 10 14.60 0.98 4.56
CA ARG A 10 15.07 2.30 5.00
C ARG A 10 14.34 3.45 4.33
N MET A 11 13.41 3.11 3.44
CA MET A 11 12.59 4.02 2.64
C MET A 11 11.13 3.59 2.81
N HIS A 12 10.26 4.58 2.97
CA HIS A 12 8.82 4.40 2.84
C HIS A 12 8.46 4.68 1.39
N LEU A 13 7.80 3.74 0.72
CA LEU A 13 7.35 3.90 -0.66
C LEU A 13 5.83 4.04 -0.66
N ASP A 14 5.34 5.20 -1.09
CA ASP A 14 3.92 5.47 -1.27
C ASP A 14 3.55 5.41 -2.76
N ILE A 15 2.58 4.56 -3.09
CA ILE A 15 1.95 4.50 -4.40
C ILE A 15 0.62 5.25 -4.29
N ASN A 16 0.52 6.36 -5.01
CA ASN A 16 -0.72 7.12 -5.09
C ASN A 16 -1.56 6.60 -6.26
N VAL A 17 -2.81 6.25 -5.99
CA VAL A 17 -3.79 5.89 -6.99
C VAL A 17 -4.31 7.20 -7.63
N GLY A 18 -4.27 7.28 -8.96
CA GLY A 18 -4.74 8.46 -9.70
C GLY A 18 -3.63 9.41 -10.17
N ASP A 19 -4.00 10.64 -10.49
CA ASP A 19 -3.16 11.62 -11.20
C ASP A 19 -2.53 12.68 -10.27
N GLY A 20 -2.19 12.28 -9.05
CA GLY A 20 -1.63 13.16 -8.02
C GLY A 20 -2.67 13.89 -7.16
N ARG A 21 -3.94 13.48 -7.25
CA ARG A 21 -5.01 13.85 -6.32
C ARG A 21 -5.38 12.64 -5.45
N PRO A 22 -5.92 12.85 -4.23
CA PRO A 22 -6.40 11.75 -3.40
C PRO A 22 -7.43 10.92 -4.17
N ALA A 23 -7.20 9.61 -4.28
CA ALA A 23 -8.17 8.71 -4.87
C ALA A 23 -9.37 8.51 -3.94
N GLU A 24 -10.52 8.20 -4.54
CA GLU A 24 -11.67 7.74 -3.78
C GLU A 24 -11.40 6.33 -3.23
N HIS A 25 -11.93 6.02 -2.05
CA HIS A 25 -11.71 4.73 -1.38
C HIS A 25 -11.96 3.51 -2.29
N PRO A 26 -13.01 3.48 -3.14
CA PRO A 26 -13.23 2.34 -4.04
C PRO A 26 -12.14 2.15 -5.10
N ALA A 27 -11.50 3.24 -5.56
CA ALA A 27 -10.39 3.15 -6.51
C ALA A 27 -9.13 2.59 -5.85
N ILE A 28 -8.88 2.97 -4.58
CA ILE A 28 -7.80 2.43 -3.77
C ILE A 28 -8.04 0.93 -3.51
N ASP A 29 -9.25 0.55 -3.12
CA ASP A 29 -9.62 -0.85 -2.89
C ASP A 29 -9.45 -1.71 -4.15
N ALA A 30 -9.84 -1.20 -5.32
CA ALA A 30 -9.69 -1.89 -6.59
C ALA A 30 -8.21 -2.09 -6.97
N GLU A 31 -7.36 -1.10 -6.71
CA GLU A 31 -5.91 -1.24 -6.96
C GLU A 31 -5.26 -2.22 -5.99
N VAL A 32 -5.67 -2.23 -4.72
CA VAL A 32 -5.24 -3.23 -3.75
C VAL A 32 -5.64 -4.63 -4.19
N GLU A 33 -6.87 -4.84 -4.67
CA GLU A 33 -7.32 -6.12 -5.20
C GLU A 33 -6.47 -6.56 -6.41
N ARG A 34 -6.16 -5.64 -7.32
CA ARG A 34 -5.29 -5.90 -8.47
C ARG A 34 -3.89 -6.32 -8.04
N LEU A 35 -3.29 -5.63 -7.06
CA LEU A 35 -1.95 -5.93 -6.54
C LEU A 35 -1.91 -7.27 -5.79
N VAL A 36 -2.96 -7.60 -5.04
CA VAL A 36 -3.13 -8.92 -4.43
C VAL A 36 -3.19 -10.01 -5.50
N GLY A 37 -3.92 -9.78 -6.59
CA GLY A 37 -3.95 -10.68 -7.75
C GLY A 37 -2.58 -10.88 -8.42
N LEU A 38 -1.65 -9.94 -8.26
CA LEU A 38 -0.26 -10.02 -8.72
C LEU A 38 0.71 -10.64 -7.69
N GLY A 39 0.22 -11.03 -6.51
CA GLY A 39 1.01 -11.68 -5.47
C GLY A 39 1.45 -10.79 -4.32
N ALA A 40 1.05 -9.52 -4.29
CA ALA A 40 1.23 -8.69 -3.09
C ALA A 40 0.32 -9.17 -1.95
N THR A 41 0.66 -8.82 -0.72
CA THR A 41 -0.10 -9.17 0.48
C THR A 41 -0.49 -7.89 1.22
N VAL A 42 -1.75 -7.81 1.68
CA VAL A 42 -2.19 -6.73 2.57
C VAL A 42 -1.66 -7.02 3.99
N THR A 43 -0.84 -6.11 4.50
CA THR A 43 -0.30 -6.18 5.87
C THR A 43 -1.20 -5.44 6.84
N ARG A 44 -1.72 -4.27 6.44
CA ARG A 44 -2.59 -3.45 7.28
C ARG A 44 -3.47 -2.54 6.44
N LYS A 45 -4.72 -2.35 6.86
CA LYS A 45 -5.60 -1.27 6.37
C LYS A 45 -5.62 -0.14 7.39
N HIS A 46 -5.51 1.08 6.91
CA HIS A 46 -5.76 2.30 7.66
C HIS A 46 -7.03 2.96 7.12
N ASP A 47 -8.02 3.12 7.99
CA ASP A 47 -9.30 3.74 7.70
C ASP A 47 -9.71 4.51 8.96
N GLY A 48 -9.47 5.81 8.95
CA GLY A 48 -9.66 6.65 10.12
C GLY A 48 -9.14 8.06 9.92
N SER A 49 -8.59 8.64 10.99
CA SER A 49 -7.99 9.96 10.92
C SER A 49 -6.78 10.10 11.83
N PHE A 50 -5.82 10.89 11.38
CA PHE A 50 -4.71 11.38 12.19
C PHE A 50 -5.01 12.83 12.61
N GLY A 51 -5.68 12.99 13.74
CA GLY A 51 -6.20 14.29 14.17
C GLY A 51 -7.28 14.78 13.20
N PRO A 52 -7.15 15.99 12.61
CA PRO A 52 -8.11 16.52 11.65
C PRO A 52 -7.98 15.94 10.24
N TRP A 53 -6.94 15.14 9.98
CA TRP A 53 -6.63 14.63 8.63
C TRP A 53 -7.22 13.24 8.44
N PRO A 54 -8.13 13.01 7.48
CA PRO A 54 -8.60 11.67 7.15
C PRO A 54 -7.46 10.84 6.55
N GLU A 55 -7.37 9.57 6.93
CA GLU A 55 -6.43 8.60 6.39
C GLU A 55 -7.19 7.41 5.81
N TYR A 56 -6.91 7.11 4.54
CA TYR A 56 -7.34 5.89 3.90
C TYR A 56 -6.20 5.34 3.04
N HIS A 57 -5.55 4.28 3.51
CA HIS A 57 -4.46 3.64 2.79
C HIS A 57 -4.25 2.19 3.24
N TYR A 58 -3.54 1.41 2.44
CA TYR A 58 -3.14 0.05 2.77
C TYR A 58 -1.62 -0.05 2.83
N VAL A 59 -1.10 -0.61 3.91
CA VAL A 59 0.28 -1.12 3.96
C VAL A 59 0.28 -2.50 3.33
N MET A 60 1.08 -2.68 2.29
CA MET A 60 1.22 -3.92 1.55
C MET A 60 2.67 -4.40 1.53
N ALA A 61 2.86 -5.67 1.22
CA ALA A 61 4.17 -6.26 0.95
C ALA A 61 4.15 -6.94 -0.42
N ASP A 62 5.22 -6.76 -1.21
CA ASP A 62 5.40 -7.51 -2.45
C ASP A 62 5.76 -8.99 -2.17
N PRO A 63 5.83 -9.87 -3.19
CA PRO A 63 6.20 -11.27 -3.00
C PRO A 63 7.57 -11.52 -2.35
N GLU A 64 8.47 -10.52 -2.36
CA GLU A 64 9.81 -10.59 -1.77
C GLU A 64 9.85 -10.06 -0.33
N GLY A 65 8.73 -9.49 0.14
CA GLY A 65 8.52 -8.95 1.47
C GLY A 65 8.81 -7.46 1.61
N ASN A 66 9.01 -6.73 0.51
CA ASN A 66 9.25 -5.28 0.55
C ASN A 66 7.94 -4.55 0.83
N GLU A 67 7.97 -3.67 1.82
CA GLU A 67 6.80 -2.91 2.30
C GLU A 67 6.60 -1.62 1.48
N PHE A 68 5.35 -1.33 1.15
CA PHE A 68 4.91 -0.10 0.50
C PHE A 68 3.46 0.24 0.91
N CYS A 69 3.04 1.48 0.71
CA CYS A 69 1.68 1.94 0.96
C CYS A 69 0.94 2.23 -0.35
N VAL A 70 -0.37 2.02 -0.35
CA VAL A 70 -1.28 2.38 -1.44
C VAL A 70 -2.36 3.30 -0.90
N GLN A 71 -2.49 4.50 -1.47
CA GLN A 71 -3.41 5.56 -1.05
C GLN A 71 -3.98 6.36 -2.22
#